data_AF-A0A7X7VA16-F1
#
_entry.id   AF-A0A7X7VA16-F1
#
_cell.length_a   1.000
_cell.length_b   1.000
_cell.length_c   1.000
_cell.angle_alpha   90.00
_cell.angle_beta   90.00
_cell.angle_gamma   90.00
#
_symmetry.space_group_name_H-M   'P 1'
#
loop_
_entity.id
_entity.type
_entity.pdbx_description
1 polymer ?
#
loop_
_entity_poly.entity_id
_entity_poly.type
_entity_poly.pdbx_seq_one_letter_code
_entity_poly.pdbx_strand_id
1 'polypeptide(L)' 'LETEAARAGEADIIVAKHRNGPTGTITVAFRGHLSQFADMARESY' A
#
# COMPACT_ATOMS: atom_id res chain seq x y z
N LEU A 1 -6.01 21.29 -1.82
CA LEU A 1 -5.18 20.54 -0.86
C LEU A 1 -5.74 19.14 -0.82
N GLU A 2 -5.03 18.17 -1.35
CA GLU A 2 -5.46 16.77 -1.31
C GLU A 2 -5.57 16.35 0.16
N THR A 3 -6.79 16.09 0.61
CA THR A 3 -7.06 15.69 1.99
C THR A 3 -6.68 14.23 2.18
N GLU A 4 -6.05 13.88 3.32
CA GLU A 4 -5.80 12.49 3.74
C GLU A 4 -7.02 11.56 3.58
N ALA A 5 -8.23 12.13 3.59
CA ALA A 5 -9.48 11.44 3.30
C ALA A 5 -9.51 10.67 1.97
N ALA A 6 -8.78 11.13 0.93
CA ALA A 6 -8.79 10.50 -0.39
C ALA A 6 -8.13 9.11 -0.41
N ARG A 7 -7.22 8.83 0.53
CA ARG A 7 -6.48 7.56 0.66
C ARG A 7 -6.80 6.84 1.97
N ALA A 8 -7.95 7.14 2.56
CA ALA A 8 -8.37 6.50 3.81
C ALA A 8 -8.43 4.97 3.63
N GLY A 9 -7.67 4.25 4.45
CA GLY A 9 -7.57 2.79 4.37
C GLY A 9 -6.52 2.26 3.39
N GLU A 10 -5.72 3.14 2.76
CA GLU A 10 -4.52 2.75 2.02
C GLU A 10 -3.24 2.99 2.84
N ALA A 11 -2.18 2.25 2.52
CA ALA A 11 -0.83 2.50 2.99
C ALA A 11 0.20 2.16 1.91
N ASP A 12 1.38 2.77 2.01
CA ASP A 12 2.48 2.55 1.08
C ASP A 12 3.63 1.79 1.76
N ILE A 13 4.03 0.67 1.17
CA ILE A 13 5.25 -0.05 1.53
C ILE A 13 6.35 0.41 0.58
N ILE A 14 7.34 1.14 1.12
CA ILE A 14 8.47 1.65 0.34
C ILE A 14 9.64 0.66 0.44
N VAL A 15 9.90 -0.04 -0.65
CA VAL A 15 11.07 -0.89 -0.82
C VAL A 15 12.25 -0.01 -1.21
N ALA A 16 12.87 0.65 -0.23
CA ALA A 16 13.97 1.58 -0.45
C ALA A 16 15.27 0.89 -0.91
N LYS A 17 15.46 -0.38 -0.58
CA LYS A 17 16.64 -1.16 -0.97
C LYS A 17 16.27 -2.60 -1.29
N HIS A 18 16.64 -3.05 -2.47
CA HIS A 18 16.48 -4.44 -2.91
C HIS A 18 17.78 -4.87 -3.62
N ARG A 19 18.59 -5.70 -2.96
CA ARG A 19 19.99 -6.00 -3.37
C ARG A 19 20.13 -6.50 -4.82
N ASN A 20 19.17 -7.28 -5.29
CA ASN A 20 19.19 -7.95 -6.60
C ASN A 20 17.88 -7.78 -7.36
N GLY A 21 17.14 -6.71 -7.11
CA GLY A 21 15.84 -6.53 -7.72
C GLY A 21 15.37 -5.08 -7.66
N PRO A 22 14.18 -4.81 -8.20
CA PRO A 22 13.65 -3.46 -8.26
C PRO A 22 13.31 -2.94 -6.87
N THR A 23 13.60 -1.67 -6.65
CA THR A 23 13.00 -0.85 -5.59
C THR A 23 11.67 -0.29 -6.08
N GLY A 24 10.82 0.15 -5.16
CA GLY A 24 9.57 0.80 -5.53
C GLY A 24 8.65 1.00 -4.34
N THR A 25 7.48 1.56 -4.63
CA THR A 25 6.40 1.71 -3.67
C THR A 25 5.29 0.74 -4.02
N ILE A 26 4.82 -0.01 -3.04
CA ILE A 26 3.70 -0.94 -3.18
C ILE A 26 2.56 -0.39 -2.35
N THR A 27 1.49 0.04 -3.00
CA THR A 27 0.26 0.46 -2.31
C THR A 27 -0.55 -0.76 -1.89
N VAL A 28 -0.99 -0.77 -0.63
CA VAL A 28 -1.71 -1.86 0.02
C VAL A 28 -2.93 -1.32 0.79
N ALA A 29 -3.87 -2.19 1.13
CA ALA A 29 -4.94 -1.85 2.04
C ALA A 29 -4.45 -1.90 3.50
N PHE A 30 -4.83 -0.94 4.33
CA PHE A 30 -4.57 -0.89 5.76
C PHE A 30 -5.86 -0.99 6.58
N ARG A 31 -6.02 -2.11 7.30
CA ARG A 31 -7.14 -2.37 8.21
C ARG A 31 -6.73 -1.94 9.61
N GLY A 32 -6.80 -0.64 9.89
CA GLY A 32 -6.28 -0.04 11.12
C GLY A 32 -6.80 -0.67 12.42
N HIS A 33 -8.06 -1.10 12.46
CA HIS A 33 -8.65 -1.76 13.63
C HIS A 33 -8.08 -3.16 13.93
N LEU A 34 -7.44 -3.81 12.95
CA LEU A 34 -6.73 -5.08 13.10
C LEU A 34 -5.22 -4.92 13.08
N SER A 35 -4.71 -3.68 12.92
CA SER A 35 -3.29 -3.40 12.67
C SER A 35 -2.69 -4.28 11.56
N GLN A 36 -3.44 -4.45 10.47
CA GLN A 36 -3.12 -5.41 9.41
C GLN A 36 -3.03 -4.73 8.03
N PHE A 37 -2.02 -5.11 7.25
CA PHE A 37 -1.95 -4.84 5.81
C PHE A 37 -2.52 -6.01 5.01
N ALA A 38 -3.20 -5.71 3.90
CA ALA A 38 -3.78 -6.71 3.01
C ALA A 38 -3.56 -6.34 1.54
N ASP A 39 -3.55 -7.35 0.67
CA ASP A 39 -3.47 -7.16 -0.77
C ASP A 39 -4.62 -6.28 -1.28
N MET A 40 -4.32 -5.44 -2.27
CA MET A 40 -5.36 -4.75 -3.03
C MET A 40 -6.19 -5.76 -3.82
N ALA A 41 -7.46 -5.43 -4.08
CA ALA A 41 -8.29 -6.26 -4.94
C ALA A 41 -7.60 -6.42 -6.30
N ARG A 42 -7.45 -7.66 -6.75
CA ARG A 42 -7.02 -7.93 -8.13
C ARG A 42 -8.16 -7.52 -9.05
N GLU A 43 -7.84 -6.72 -10.06
CA GLU A 43 -8.78 -6.49 -11.16
C GLU A 43 -9.09 -7.86 -11.79
N SER A 44 -10.36 -8.25 -11.77
CA SER A 44 -10.81 -9.49 -12.40
C SER A 44 -11.01 -9.16 -13.88
N TYR A 45 -10.37 -9.91 -14.78
CA TYR A 45 -10.53 -9.74 -16.22
C TYR A 45 -11.92 -10.17 -16.69
#